data_AF-A0A2V9H3N3-F1
#
_entry.id   AF-A0A2V9H3N3-F1
#
_cell.length_a   1.000
_cell.length_b   1.000
_cell.length_c   1.000
_cell.angle_alpha   90.00
_cell.angle_beta   90.00
_cell.angle_gamma   90.00
#
_symmetry.space_group_name_H-M   'P 1'
#
loop_
_entity.id
_entity.type
_entity.pdbx_description
1 polymer ?
#
loop_
_entity_poly.entity_id
_entity_poly.type
_entity_poly.pdbx_seq_one_letter_code
_entity_poly.pdbx_strand_id
1 'polypeptide(L)'
;LLFHQGRYFEARRLCVAAAAFFDQSALSGKAVLAHLLLARIALQVGDSAEAQKETNESLARLAGLQTPVLAYQARLLEGQIAQARHDRPAAHQAYLEARKALEALRSRLQGEELKISFVKNRMQVYEALVDLYIAGDRTETSTEEALACMEAAKSRSMIEMIFQSGQSLPLGEAGQSDLVRRIRDLREELNWYYHRIELEQLRPEEKSHQRLESLQEKAQLQEKELMRTLRELPAHERENATLEAPADFSLAKLQAHLPPDTMLVEYFSAGERLVAAVITRKEIQILPVTVLSRVAHFLQLLRFQLSKFRMGKEYVRRFAEPLLRATQSHLETLYSELIAPLRPFFEGRHLIVVPHGLLHFLPFHALRNGEQYLGDAFTVSYAPSATV
;
A
#
# COMPACT_ATOMS: atom_id res chain seq x y z
N LEU A 1 -21.99 0.38 3.56
CA LEU A 1 -22.26 0.14 5.00
C LEU A 1 -22.60 -1.32 5.30
N LEU A 2 -23.70 -1.88 4.79
CA LEU A 2 -24.10 -3.28 5.05
C LEU A 2 -23.01 -4.31 4.71
N PHE A 3 -22.30 -4.11 3.59
CA PHE A 3 -21.15 -4.93 3.21
C PHE A 3 -20.09 -5.00 4.32
N HIS A 4 -19.75 -3.89 4.96
CA HIS A 4 -18.76 -3.84 6.04
C HIS A 4 -19.25 -4.44 7.36
N GLN A 5 -20.57 -4.59 7.52
CA GLN A 5 -21.20 -5.26 8.67
C GLN A 5 -21.33 -6.77 8.45
N GLY A 6 -20.82 -7.31 7.34
CA GLY A 6 -20.97 -8.74 6.99
C GLY A 6 -22.38 -9.13 6.53
N ARG A 7 -23.29 -8.16 6.35
CA ARG A 7 -24.69 -8.40 5.93
C ARG A 7 -24.78 -8.54 4.41
N TYR A 8 -24.12 -9.57 3.87
CA TYR A 8 -23.90 -9.75 2.43
C TYR A 8 -25.19 -9.93 1.63
N PHE A 9 -26.17 -10.68 2.15
CA PHE A 9 -27.45 -10.90 1.45
C PHE A 9 -28.26 -9.62 1.27
N GLU A 10 -28.35 -8.80 2.31
CA GLU A 10 -29.06 -7.52 2.26
C GLU A 10 -28.33 -6.50 1.39
N ALA A 11 -26.98 -6.49 1.48
CA ALA A 11 -26.14 -5.68 0.62
C ALA A 11 -26.33 -6.06 -0.86
N ARG A 12 -26.37 -7.37 -1.17
CA ARG A 12 -26.60 -7.88 -2.54
C ARG A 12 -27.94 -7.40 -3.07
N ARG A 13 -29.02 -7.56 -2.31
CA ARG A 13 -30.38 -7.17 -2.75
C ARG A 13 -30.46 -5.69 -3.13
N LEU A 14 -29.92 -4.81 -2.30
CA LEU A 14 -29.89 -3.37 -2.59
C LEU A 14 -28.97 -3.03 -3.77
N CYS A 15 -27.83 -3.72 -3.87
CA CYS A 15 -26.86 -3.48 -4.93
C CYS A 15 -27.37 -3.95 -6.30
N VAL A 16 -28.13 -5.04 -6.37
CA VAL A 16 -28.78 -5.50 -7.62
C VAL A 16 -29.80 -4.47 -8.10
N ALA A 17 -30.63 -3.92 -7.21
CA ALA A 17 -31.57 -2.87 -7.56
C ALA A 17 -30.86 -1.60 -8.05
N ALA A 18 -29.74 -1.23 -7.41
CA ALA A 18 -28.92 -0.11 -7.82
C ALA A 18 -28.24 -0.34 -9.18
N ALA A 19 -27.70 -1.54 -9.43
CA ALA A 19 -27.09 -1.91 -10.71
C ALA A 19 -28.12 -1.80 -11.83
N ALA A 20 -29.30 -2.40 -11.67
CA ALA A 20 -30.38 -2.33 -12.66
C ALA A 20 -30.84 -0.89 -12.96
N PHE A 21 -30.87 -0.02 -11.95
CA PHE A 21 -31.18 1.39 -12.14
C PHE A 21 -30.06 2.13 -12.89
N PHE A 22 -28.81 1.94 -12.48
CA PHE A 22 -27.67 2.64 -13.09
C PHE A 22 -27.35 2.13 -14.51
N ASP A 23 -27.66 0.87 -14.81
CA ASP A 23 -27.53 0.27 -16.13
C ASP A 23 -28.37 0.97 -17.19
N GLN A 24 -29.52 1.52 -16.79
CA GLN A 24 -30.43 2.25 -17.66
C GLN A 24 -30.16 3.76 -17.65
N SER A 25 -29.19 4.21 -16.85
CA SER A 25 -28.88 5.63 -16.66
C SER A 25 -27.64 6.05 -17.46
N ALA A 26 -27.48 7.35 -17.69
CA ALA A 26 -26.24 7.91 -18.25
C ALA A 26 -25.03 7.86 -17.28
N LEU A 27 -25.22 7.36 -16.05
CA LEU A 27 -24.20 7.37 -14.98
C LEU A 27 -23.35 6.09 -14.99
N SER A 28 -22.62 5.87 -16.09
CA SER A 28 -21.79 4.68 -16.33
C SER A 28 -20.78 4.38 -15.21
N GLY A 29 -20.17 5.39 -14.59
CA GLY A 29 -19.27 5.21 -13.45
C GLY A 29 -19.95 4.62 -12.21
N LYS A 30 -21.23 4.97 -11.96
CA LYS A 30 -22.01 4.40 -10.85
C LYS A 30 -22.46 2.97 -11.14
N ALA A 31 -22.76 2.66 -12.41
CA ALA A 31 -23.02 1.29 -12.84
C ALA A 31 -21.79 0.40 -12.59
N VAL A 32 -20.60 0.85 -12.99
CA VAL A 32 -19.33 0.13 -12.72
C VAL A 32 -19.13 -0.09 -11.22
N LEU A 33 -19.34 0.92 -10.38
CA LEU A 33 -19.23 0.78 -8.93
C LEU A 33 -20.23 -0.24 -8.36
N ALA A 34 -21.46 -0.28 -8.87
CA ALA A 34 -22.46 -1.25 -8.45
C ALA A 34 -22.05 -2.69 -8.81
N HIS A 35 -21.57 -2.92 -10.03
CA HIS A 35 -21.06 -4.22 -10.46
C HIS A 35 -19.80 -4.65 -9.67
N LEU A 36 -18.87 -3.72 -9.40
CA LEU A 36 -17.71 -4.00 -8.55
C LEU A 36 -18.11 -4.39 -7.12
N LEU A 37 -19.15 -3.76 -6.57
CA LEU A 37 -19.67 -4.11 -5.25
C LEU A 37 -20.37 -5.49 -5.26
N LEU A 38 -21.16 -5.80 -6.31
CA LEU A 38 -21.76 -7.13 -6.48
C LEU A 38 -20.69 -8.21 -6.59
N ALA A 39 -19.65 -7.98 -7.39
CA ALA A 39 -18.54 -8.90 -7.55
C ALA A 39 -17.79 -9.14 -6.23
N ARG A 40 -17.56 -8.09 -5.43
CA ARG A 40 -16.98 -8.22 -4.08
C ARG A 40 -17.87 -9.02 -3.14
N ILE A 41 -19.19 -8.78 -3.17
CA ILE A 41 -20.14 -9.54 -2.36
C ILE A 41 -20.13 -11.01 -2.75
N ALA A 42 -20.16 -11.30 -4.06
CA ALA A 42 -20.11 -12.66 -4.58
C ALA A 42 -18.82 -13.39 -4.15
N LEU A 43 -17.67 -12.71 -4.22
CA LEU A 43 -16.40 -13.25 -3.75
C LEU A 43 -16.42 -13.58 -2.25
N GLN A 44 -17.01 -12.71 -1.40
CA GLN A 44 -17.14 -12.96 0.04
C GLN A 44 -18.10 -14.12 0.39
N VAL A 45 -19.08 -14.39 -0.47
CA VAL A 45 -20.03 -15.50 -0.31
C VAL A 45 -19.48 -16.80 -0.93
N GLY A 46 -18.33 -16.75 -1.61
CA GLY A 46 -17.70 -17.89 -2.26
C GLY A 46 -18.22 -18.20 -3.67
N ASP A 47 -19.08 -17.35 -4.23
CA ASP A 47 -19.61 -17.50 -5.58
C ASP A 47 -18.64 -16.88 -6.60
N SER A 48 -17.61 -17.66 -6.94
CA SER A 48 -16.56 -17.23 -7.88
C SER A 48 -17.07 -17.07 -9.32
N ALA A 49 -18.19 -17.70 -9.69
CA ALA A 49 -18.75 -17.60 -11.03
C ALA A 49 -19.47 -16.26 -11.20
N GLU A 50 -20.33 -15.90 -10.25
CA GLU A 50 -21.01 -14.61 -10.22
C GLU A 50 -19.98 -13.47 -10.07
N ALA A 51 -18.96 -13.64 -9.19
CA ALA A 51 -17.92 -12.63 -9.02
C ALA A 51 -17.20 -12.31 -10.33
N GLN A 52 -16.88 -13.32 -11.13
CA GLN A 52 -16.24 -13.11 -12.44
C GLN A 52 -17.17 -12.44 -13.43
N LYS A 53 -18.44 -12.85 -13.48
CA LYS A 53 -19.43 -12.27 -14.38
C LYS A 53 -19.58 -10.77 -14.13
N GLU A 54 -19.79 -10.39 -12.88
CA GLU A 54 -19.94 -8.99 -12.45
C GLU A 54 -18.64 -8.19 -12.65
N THR A 55 -17.47 -8.81 -12.47
CA THR A 55 -16.18 -8.16 -12.76
C THR A 55 -15.98 -7.91 -14.26
N ASN A 56 -16.30 -8.88 -15.12
CA ASN A 56 -16.21 -8.72 -16.57
C ASN A 56 -17.15 -7.63 -17.09
N GLU A 57 -18.36 -7.55 -16.53
CA GLU A 57 -19.32 -6.49 -16.84
C GLU A 57 -18.76 -5.11 -16.48
N SER A 58 -18.12 -5.00 -15.31
CA SER A 58 -17.46 -3.77 -14.89
C SER A 58 -16.30 -3.36 -15.82
N LEU A 59 -15.48 -4.33 -16.26
CA LEU A 59 -14.36 -4.10 -17.18
C LEU A 59 -14.82 -3.70 -18.58
N ALA A 60 -15.89 -4.32 -19.10
CA ALA A 60 -16.46 -3.98 -20.41
C ALA A 60 -16.95 -2.53 -20.45
N ARG A 61 -17.58 -2.07 -19.37
CA ARG A 61 -18.05 -0.68 -19.23
C ARG A 61 -16.93 0.33 -19.02
N LEU A 62 -15.82 -0.11 -18.43
CA LEU A 62 -14.63 0.71 -18.26
C LEU A 62 -13.90 1.00 -19.58
N ALA A 63 -14.08 0.19 -20.63
CA ALA A 63 -13.43 0.39 -21.93
C ALA A 63 -13.73 1.75 -22.57
N GLY A 64 -14.88 2.38 -22.23
CA GLY A 64 -15.26 3.72 -22.68
C GLY A 64 -15.00 4.85 -21.68
N LEU A 65 -14.44 4.56 -20.50
CA LEU A 65 -14.29 5.53 -19.39
C LEU A 65 -12.82 5.75 -19.04
N GLN A 66 -12.41 7.02 -18.94
CA GLN A 66 -11.07 7.39 -18.45
C GLN A 66 -11.06 7.51 -16.92
N THR A 67 -11.37 6.42 -16.21
CA THR A 67 -11.39 6.38 -14.73
C THR A 67 -10.39 5.33 -14.20
N PRO A 68 -9.10 5.69 -14.06
CA PRO A 68 -8.04 4.78 -13.60
C PRO A 68 -8.31 4.16 -12.22
N VAL A 69 -9.02 4.86 -11.34
CA VAL A 69 -9.45 4.35 -10.03
C VAL A 69 -10.31 3.10 -10.15
N LEU A 70 -11.32 3.14 -11.04
CA LEU A 70 -12.24 2.03 -11.23
C LEU A 70 -11.56 0.88 -11.98
N ALA A 71 -10.68 1.20 -12.93
CA ALA A 71 -9.83 0.22 -13.61
C ALA A 71 -8.94 -0.55 -12.63
N TYR A 72 -8.26 0.15 -11.73
CA TYR A 72 -7.48 -0.46 -10.64
C TYR A 72 -8.33 -1.44 -9.81
N GLN A 73 -9.52 -1.01 -9.38
CA GLN A 73 -10.39 -1.83 -8.53
C GLN A 73 -10.91 -3.08 -9.24
N ALA A 74 -11.27 -2.95 -10.52
CA ALA A 74 -11.72 -4.08 -11.34
C ALA A 74 -10.60 -5.11 -11.52
N ARG A 75 -9.39 -4.66 -11.86
CA ARG A 75 -8.22 -5.53 -12.04
C ARG A 75 -7.76 -6.19 -10.74
N LEU A 76 -7.82 -5.47 -9.61
CA LEU A 76 -7.57 -6.08 -8.29
C LEU A 76 -8.56 -7.21 -8.00
N LEU A 77 -9.84 -7.02 -8.30
CA LEU A 77 -10.88 -8.02 -8.06
C LEU A 77 -10.74 -9.23 -8.99
N GLU A 78 -10.38 -9.00 -10.26
CA GLU A 78 -10.03 -10.05 -11.22
C GLU A 78 -8.88 -10.92 -10.68
N GLY A 79 -7.83 -10.31 -10.13
CA GLY A 79 -6.72 -11.02 -9.50
C GLY A 79 -7.15 -11.83 -8.27
N GLN A 80 -8.01 -11.28 -7.42
CA GLN A 80 -8.55 -11.99 -6.25
C GLN A 80 -9.40 -13.20 -6.64
N ILE A 81 -10.22 -13.08 -7.69
CA ILE A 81 -11.04 -14.19 -8.21
C ILE A 81 -10.14 -15.29 -8.80
N ALA A 82 -9.13 -14.91 -9.59
CA ALA A 82 -8.15 -15.86 -10.13
C ALA A 82 -7.38 -16.59 -9.02
N GLN A 83 -6.98 -15.86 -7.97
CA GLN A 83 -6.33 -16.43 -6.80
C GLN A 83 -7.24 -17.41 -6.04
N ALA A 84 -8.53 -17.08 -5.87
CA ALA A 84 -9.52 -17.98 -5.27
C ALA A 84 -9.75 -19.26 -6.09
N ARG A 85 -9.50 -19.21 -7.40
CA ARG A 85 -9.55 -20.37 -8.32
C ARG A 85 -8.23 -21.13 -8.43
N HIS A 86 -7.20 -20.70 -7.70
CA HIS A 86 -5.83 -21.22 -7.80
C HIS A 86 -5.19 -21.06 -9.20
N ASP A 87 -5.68 -20.11 -10.01
CA ASP A 87 -5.08 -19.74 -11.30
C ASP A 87 -4.02 -18.65 -11.09
N ARG A 88 -2.81 -19.11 -10.80
CA ARG A 88 -1.67 -18.26 -10.46
C ARG A 88 -1.23 -17.34 -11.62
N PRO A 89 -1.07 -17.81 -12.88
CA PRO A 89 -0.72 -16.94 -13.99
C PRO A 89 -1.75 -15.84 -14.24
N ALA A 90 -3.05 -16.17 -14.20
CA ALA A 90 -4.10 -15.16 -14.39
C ALA A 90 -4.12 -14.14 -13.24
N ALA A 91 -3.92 -14.58 -11.99
CA ALA A 91 -3.83 -13.70 -10.84
C ALA A 91 -2.65 -12.73 -10.94
N HIS A 92 -1.48 -13.23 -11.34
CA HIS A 92 -0.27 -12.42 -11.52
C HIS A 92 -0.47 -11.33 -12.58
N GLN A 93 -0.99 -11.70 -13.76
CA GLN A 93 -1.26 -10.76 -14.83
C GLN A 93 -2.28 -9.69 -14.42
N ALA A 94 -3.37 -10.10 -13.75
CA ALA A 94 -4.40 -9.17 -13.29
C ALA A 94 -3.86 -8.16 -12.25
N TYR A 95 -3.03 -8.60 -11.31
CA TYR A 95 -2.41 -7.71 -10.34
C TYR A 95 -1.35 -6.79 -10.96
N LEU A 96 -0.61 -7.23 -11.98
CA LEU A 96 0.30 -6.36 -12.73
C LEU A 96 -0.46 -5.23 -13.45
N GLU A 97 -1.58 -5.54 -14.10
CA GLU A 97 -2.46 -4.53 -14.70
C GLU A 97 -3.09 -3.62 -13.65
N ALA A 98 -3.47 -4.16 -12.49
CA ALA A 98 -3.93 -3.37 -11.36
C ALA A 98 -2.84 -2.39 -10.86
N ARG A 99 -1.58 -2.84 -10.78
CA ARG A 99 -0.43 -2.00 -10.40
C ARG A 99 -0.23 -0.88 -11.42
N LYS A 100 -0.24 -1.18 -12.72
CA LYS A 100 -0.15 -0.17 -13.79
C LYS A 100 -1.26 0.88 -13.70
N ALA A 101 -2.50 0.46 -13.49
CA ALA A 101 -3.63 1.38 -13.32
C ALA A 101 -3.47 2.24 -12.05
N LEU A 102 -2.96 1.65 -10.97
CA LEU A 102 -2.70 2.32 -9.70
C LEU A 102 -1.49 3.29 -9.75
N GLU A 103 -0.53 3.06 -10.63
CA GLU A 103 0.61 3.94 -10.90
C GLU A 103 0.21 5.06 -11.87
N ALA A 104 -0.60 4.78 -12.88
CA ALA A 104 -1.21 5.80 -13.73
C ALA A 104 -2.03 6.81 -12.90
N LEU A 105 -2.63 6.33 -11.80
CA LEU A 105 -3.28 7.15 -10.79
C LEU A 105 -2.39 8.32 -10.31
N ARG A 106 -1.13 8.01 -10.00
CA ARG A 106 -0.15 8.95 -9.41
C ARG A 106 0.14 10.15 -10.32
N SER A 107 0.14 9.92 -11.64
CA SER A 107 0.37 10.97 -12.63
C SER A 107 -0.81 11.93 -12.80
N ARG A 108 -2.02 11.53 -12.36
CA ARG A 108 -3.27 12.24 -12.67
C ARG A 108 -4.03 12.77 -11.46
N LEU A 109 -3.70 12.40 -10.22
CA LEU A 109 -4.68 12.49 -9.12
C LEU A 109 -4.22 13.19 -7.85
N GLN A 110 -4.77 14.38 -7.65
CA GLN A 110 -5.36 14.78 -6.36
C GLN A 110 -6.89 15.02 -6.47
N GLY A 111 -7.51 14.77 -7.65
CA GLY A 111 -8.93 15.09 -7.90
C GLY A 111 -9.98 13.99 -7.61
N GLU A 112 -9.61 12.70 -7.63
CA GLU A 112 -10.54 11.58 -7.31
C GLU A 112 -10.37 11.06 -5.88
N GLU A 113 -9.55 11.70 -5.04
CA GLU A 113 -9.25 11.23 -3.68
C GLU A 113 -10.45 11.32 -2.73
N LEU A 114 -11.42 12.20 -2.99
CA LEU A 114 -12.63 12.29 -2.18
C LEU A 114 -13.66 11.17 -2.45
N LYS A 115 -13.46 10.33 -3.46
CA LYS A 115 -14.53 9.42 -3.91
C LYS A 115 -14.67 8.09 -3.20
N ILE A 116 -13.82 7.68 -2.24
CA ILE A 116 -13.90 6.27 -1.83
C ILE A 116 -13.69 5.96 -0.35
N SER A 117 -14.80 5.97 0.38
CA SER A 117 -15.01 5.12 1.56
C SER A 117 -14.80 3.61 1.29
N PHE A 118 -14.65 3.20 0.02
CA PHE A 118 -14.31 1.83 -0.43
C PHE A 118 -12.83 1.57 -0.79
N VAL A 119 -11.96 2.59 -0.95
CA VAL A 119 -10.51 2.36 -1.13
C VAL A 119 -9.89 2.29 0.25
N LYS A 120 -10.21 1.21 0.96
CA LYS A 120 -9.65 0.97 2.29
C LYS A 120 -8.18 0.57 2.27
N ASN A 121 -7.66 0.06 1.15
CA ASN A 121 -6.26 -0.34 1.08
C ASN A 121 -5.72 -0.38 -0.37
N ARG A 122 -4.95 0.63 -0.78
CA ARG A 122 -4.20 0.66 -2.05
C ARG A 122 -2.99 -0.28 -2.03
N MET A 123 -2.52 -0.65 -0.85
CA MET A 123 -1.39 -1.56 -0.66
C MET A 123 -1.75 -3.00 -1.04
N GLN A 124 -3.04 -3.35 -1.09
CA GLN A 124 -3.51 -4.71 -1.42
C GLN A 124 -2.92 -5.27 -2.72
N VAL A 125 -2.71 -4.44 -3.75
CA VAL A 125 -2.10 -4.93 -5.00
C VAL A 125 -0.64 -5.32 -4.79
N TYR A 126 0.12 -4.51 -4.05
CA TYR A 126 1.52 -4.82 -3.76
C TYR A 126 1.64 -6.02 -2.84
N GLU A 127 0.83 -6.07 -1.78
CA GLU A 127 0.75 -7.22 -0.86
C GLU A 127 0.45 -8.52 -1.62
N ALA A 128 -0.56 -8.52 -2.50
CA ALA A 128 -0.94 -9.69 -3.27
C ALA A 128 0.14 -10.11 -4.30
N LEU A 129 0.81 -9.16 -4.94
CA LEU A 129 1.94 -9.47 -5.84
C LEU A 129 3.10 -10.11 -5.08
N VAL A 130 3.49 -9.55 -3.92
CA VAL A 130 4.56 -10.11 -3.09
C VAL A 130 4.20 -11.52 -2.61
N ASP A 131 2.96 -11.73 -2.14
CA ASP A 131 2.47 -13.05 -1.76
C ASP A 131 2.54 -14.05 -2.93
N LEU A 132 2.16 -13.63 -4.14
CA LEU A 132 2.31 -14.47 -5.32
C LEU A 132 3.78 -14.81 -5.53
N TYR A 133 4.69 -13.84 -5.65
CA TYR A 133 6.11 -14.11 -5.91
C TYR A 133 6.73 -15.10 -4.90
N ILE A 134 6.40 -14.96 -3.62
CA ILE A 134 6.92 -15.85 -2.56
C ILE A 134 6.34 -17.26 -2.66
N ALA A 135 5.07 -17.40 -3.06
CA ALA A 135 4.44 -18.70 -3.23
C ALA A 135 4.84 -19.42 -4.53
N GLY A 136 5.65 -18.80 -5.39
CA GLY A 136 6.07 -19.36 -6.67
C GLY A 136 7.34 -20.19 -6.61
N ASP A 137 7.72 -20.74 -7.75
CA ASP A 137 9.06 -21.31 -7.91
C ASP A 137 10.09 -20.19 -7.75
N ARG A 138 11.05 -20.42 -6.84
CA ARG A 138 12.13 -19.50 -6.48
C ARG A 138 13.14 -19.36 -7.61
N THR A 139 12.72 -18.72 -8.69
CA THR A 139 13.62 -18.23 -9.73
C THR A 139 14.24 -16.91 -9.27
N GLU A 140 15.49 -16.65 -9.65
CA GLU A 140 16.20 -15.41 -9.31
C GLU A 140 15.39 -14.18 -9.76
N THR A 141 14.81 -14.22 -10.96
CA THR A 141 13.96 -13.16 -11.50
C THR A 141 12.73 -12.86 -10.62
N SER A 142 12.10 -13.88 -10.04
CA SER A 142 10.96 -13.69 -9.13
C SER A 142 11.37 -13.02 -7.80
N THR A 143 12.62 -13.17 -7.37
CA THR A 143 13.09 -12.53 -6.12
C THR A 143 13.39 -11.05 -6.33
N GLU A 144 13.95 -10.67 -7.48
CA GLU A 144 14.15 -9.26 -7.84
C GLU A 144 12.83 -8.52 -7.99
N GLU A 145 11.86 -9.13 -8.69
CA GLU A 145 10.52 -8.55 -8.87
C GLU A 145 9.76 -8.39 -7.55
N ALA A 146 9.91 -9.34 -6.63
CA ALA A 146 9.33 -9.25 -5.29
C ALA A 146 9.91 -8.07 -4.51
N LEU A 147 11.24 -7.93 -4.51
CA LEU A 147 11.92 -6.83 -3.82
C LEU A 147 11.56 -5.47 -4.42
N ALA A 148 11.53 -5.36 -5.74
CA ALA A 148 11.08 -4.16 -6.43
C ALA A 148 9.63 -3.79 -6.05
N CYS A 149 8.77 -4.79 -5.91
CA CYS A 149 7.39 -4.59 -5.46
C CYS A 149 7.31 -4.10 -4.01
N MET A 150 8.13 -4.66 -3.10
CA MET A 150 8.23 -4.23 -1.69
C MET A 150 8.67 -2.77 -1.57
N GLU A 151 9.72 -2.36 -2.30
CA GLU A 151 10.22 -0.99 -2.30
C GLU A 151 9.24 0.01 -2.94
N ALA A 152 8.58 -0.38 -4.03
CA ALA A 152 7.51 0.41 -4.64
C ALA A 152 6.34 0.63 -3.67
N ALA A 153 5.98 -0.39 -2.89
CA ALA A 153 4.94 -0.30 -1.88
C ALA A 153 5.33 0.66 -0.73
N LYS A 154 6.55 0.53 -0.21
CA LYS A 154 7.04 1.37 0.89
C LYS A 154 7.15 2.84 0.52
N SER A 155 7.76 3.12 -0.63
CA SER A 155 7.84 4.50 -1.13
C SER A 155 6.43 5.09 -1.23
N ARG A 156 5.46 4.33 -1.77
CA ARG A 156 4.06 4.78 -1.84
C ARG A 156 3.46 5.08 -0.46
N SER A 157 3.65 4.20 0.52
CA SER A 157 3.09 4.41 1.86
C SER A 157 3.68 5.65 2.54
N MET A 158 4.99 5.90 2.40
CA MET A 158 5.64 7.11 2.91
C MET A 158 5.07 8.36 2.24
N ILE A 159 4.94 8.33 0.92
CA ILE A 159 4.40 9.44 0.13
C ILE A 159 2.95 9.73 0.52
N GLU A 160 2.11 8.70 0.63
CA GLU A 160 0.73 8.86 1.09
C GLU A 160 0.66 9.46 2.50
N MET A 161 1.54 9.06 3.44
CA MET A 161 1.60 9.67 4.77
C MET A 161 1.99 11.16 4.72
N ILE A 162 2.92 11.54 3.85
CA ILE A 162 3.34 12.93 3.66
C ILE A 162 2.18 13.78 3.10
N PHE A 163 1.40 13.25 2.17
CA PHE A 163 0.29 14.00 1.56
C PHE A 163 -1.01 13.98 2.38
N GLN A 164 -1.33 12.89 3.08
CA GLN A 164 -2.54 12.78 3.91
C GLN A 164 -2.50 13.64 5.17
N SER A 165 -1.31 13.96 5.67
CA SER A 165 -1.16 14.74 6.90
C SER A 165 -1.47 16.22 6.73
N GLY A 166 -1.78 16.69 5.50
CA GLY A 166 -2.12 18.09 5.20
C GLY A 166 -0.98 19.08 5.47
N GLN A 167 0.14 18.60 6.03
CA GLN A 167 1.38 19.32 6.14
C GLN A 167 2.00 19.29 4.76
N SER A 168 1.90 20.41 4.05
CA SER A 168 2.88 20.67 2.99
C SER A 168 4.25 20.41 3.61
N LEU A 169 5.05 19.54 2.98
CA LEU A 169 6.48 19.50 3.23
C LEU A 169 6.95 20.96 3.37
N PRO A 170 7.85 21.28 4.32
CA PRO A 170 8.75 22.39 4.08
C PRO A 170 9.67 21.95 2.94
N LEU A 171 9.10 21.79 1.73
CA LEU A 171 9.81 22.04 0.49
C LEU A 171 10.46 23.39 0.79
N GLY A 172 11.78 23.44 0.88
CA GLY A 172 12.50 24.66 1.21
C GLY A 172 12.22 25.77 0.19
N GLU A 173 13.23 26.52 -0.22
CA GLU A 173 13.04 27.55 -1.25
C GLU A 173 12.42 27.00 -2.56
N ALA A 174 12.56 25.69 -2.84
CA ALA A 174 11.94 24.98 -3.97
C ALA A 174 10.41 24.75 -3.89
N GLY A 175 9.78 24.93 -2.72
CA GLY A 175 8.31 24.85 -2.57
C GLY A 175 7.57 26.13 -2.96
N GLN A 176 8.31 27.16 -3.35
CA GLN A 176 7.80 28.50 -3.63
C GLN A 176 7.68 28.81 -5.12
N SER A 177 8.06 27.87 -6.00
CA SER A 177 7.90 28.02 -7.45
C SER A 177 6.42 28.28 -7.77
N ASP A 178 6.16 29.34 -8.55
CA ASP A 178 4.81 29.72 -8.97
C ASP A 178 4.09 28.57 -9.68
N LEU A 179 4.84 27.67 -10.33
CA LEU A 179 4.30 26.48 -10.99
C LEU A 179 3.78 25.45 -9.99
N VAL A 180 4.47 25.22 -8.87
CA VAL A 180 4.02 24.29 -7.82
C VAL A 180 2.75 24.82 -7.13
N ARG A 181 2.68 26.14 -6.89
CA ARG A 181 1.45 26.79 -6.38
C ARG A 181 0.31 26.63 -7.38
N ARG A 182 0.57 26.90 -8.66
CA ARG A 182 -0.44 26.75 -9.72
C ARG A 182 -0.94 25.32 -9.88
N ILE A 183 -0.07 24.32 -9.73
CA ILE A 183 -0.46 22.91 -9.69
C ILE A 183 -1.40 22.63 -8.52
N ARG A 184 -1.10 23.15 -7.32
CA ARG A 184 -1.96 22.98 -6.15
C ARG A 184 -3.33 23.62 -6.36
N ASP A 185 -3.36 24.87 -6.84
CA ASP A 185 -4.61 25.61 -7.03
C ASP A 185 -5.49 24.94 -8.10
N LEU A 186 -4.90 24.50 -9.23
CA LEU A 186 -5.61 23.72 -10.26
C LEU A 186 -6.18 22.40 -9.72
N ARG A 187 -5.50 21.77 -8.76
CA ARG A 187 -5.97 20.53 -8.13
C ARG A 187 -7.14 20.78 -7.17
N GLU A 188 -7.09 21.85 -6.39
CA GLU A 188 -8.20 22.26 -5.52
C GLU A 188 -9.44 22.61 -6.34
N GLU A 189 -9.26 23.33 -7.46
CA GLU A 189 -10.35 23.64 -8.39
C GLU A 189 -10.94 22.38 -9.05
N LEU A 190 -10.10 21.45 -9.52
CA LEU A 190 -10.54 20.15 -10.05
C LEU A 190 -11.35 19.38 -9.01
N ASN A 191 -10.89 19.34 -7.77
CA ASN A 191 -11.59 18.67 -6.68
C ASN A 191 -12.98 19.29 -6.44
N TRP A 192 -13.06 20.62 -6.46
CA TRP A 192 -14.34 21.34 -6.38
C TRP A 192 -15.27 20.99 -7.55
N TYR A 193 -14.77 20.95 -8.79
CA TYR A 193 -15.56 20.58 -9.96
C TYR A 193 -16.10 19.16 -9.85
N TYR A 194 -15.29 18.18 -9.46
CA TYR A 194 -15.75 16.80 -9.28
C TYR A 194 -16.80 16.66 -8.18
N HIS A 195 -16.62 17.36 -7.04
CA HIS A 195 -17.62 17.36 -5.97
C HIS A 195 -18.94 17.96 -6.42
N ARG A 196 -18.89 19.05 -7.20
CA ARG A 196 -20.09 19.70 -7.74
C ARG A 196 -20.79 18.85 -8.79
N ILE A 197 -20.04 18.18 -9.68
CA ILE A 197 -20.59 17.21 -10.63
C ILE A 197 -21.34 16.09 -9.89
N GLU A 198 -20.77 15.57 -8.81
CA GLU A 198 -21.40 14.49 -8.04
C GLU A 198 -22.73 14.91 -7.40
N LEU A 199 -22.77 16.10 -6.78
CA LEU A 199 -24.00 16.64 -6.19
C LEU A 199 -25.10 16.85 -7.23
N GLU A 200 -24.75 17.33 -8.42
CA GLU A 200 -25.72 17.53 -9.51
C GLU A 200 -26.18 16.18 -10.14
N GLN A 201 -25.32 15.16 -10.17
CA GLN A 201 -25.66 13.80 -10.62
C GLN A 201 -26.65 13.05 -9.70
N LEU A 202 -26.89 13.55 -8.49
CA LEU A 202 -27.84 12.98 -7.52
C LEU A 202 -29.19 13.70 -7.51
N ARG A 203 -29.34 14.77 -8.30
CA ARG A 203 -30.59 15.55 -8.38
C ARG A 203 -31.49 15.04 -9.52
N PRO A 204 -32.79 14.79 -9.27
CA PRO A 204 -33.72 14.19 -10.23
C PRO A 204 -34.28 15.15 -11.31
N GLU A 205 -33.62 16.26 -11.64
CA GLU A 205 -34.16 17.31 -12.52
C GLU A 205 -33.54 17.30 -13.94
N GLU A 206 -34.36 17.44 -14.99
CA GLU A 206 -33.93 17.49 -16.41
C GLU A 206 -32.95 18.64 -16.73
N LYS A 207 -32.95 19.73 -15.95
CA LYS A 207 -31.97 20.83 -16.05
C LYS A 207 -30.56 20.46 -15.54
N SER A 208 -30.40 19.26 -14.98
CA SER A 208 -29.12 18.74 -14.51
C SER A 208 -28.20 18.35 -15.67
N HIS A 209 -28.71 17.82 -16.78
CA HIS A 209 -27.87 17.31 -17.88
C HIS A 209 -26.98 18.37 -18.54
N GLN A 210 -27.54 19.52 -18.95
CA GLN A 210 -26.74 20.60 -19.55
C GLN A 210 -25.73 21.22 -18.58
N ARG A 211 -26.08 21.29 -17.29
CA ARG A 211 -25.15 21.77 -16.24
C ARG A 211 -24.04 20.76 -15.99
N LEU A 212 -24.35 19.47 -15.98
CA LEU A 212 -23.39 18.39 -15.84
C LEU A 212 -22.38 18.36 -16.99
N GLU A 213 -22.85 18.48 -18.23
CA GLU A 213 -21.96 18.58 -19.40
C GLU A 213 -21.02 19.78 -19.27
N SER A 214 -21.56 20.97 -18.94
CA SER A 214 -20.74 22.18 -18.79
C SER A 214 -19.71 22.08 -17.65
N LEU A 215 -20.02 21.34 -16.57
CA LEU A 215 -19.10 21.10 -15.46
C LEU A 215 -18.03 20.07 -15.83
N GLN A 216 -18.40 19.02 -16.58
CA GLN A 216 -17.47 18.01 -17.09
C GLN A 216 -16.49 18.61 -18.11
N GLU A 217 -16.96 19.46 -19.01
CA GLU A 217 -16.09 20.17 -19.96
C GLU A 217 -15.07 21.06 -19.24
N LYS A 218 -15.51 21.79 -18.19
CA LYS A 218 -14.63 22.60 -17.36
C LYS A 218 -13.60 21.77 -16.60
N ALA A 219 -14.02 20.63 -16.04
CA ALA A 219 -13.11 19.68 -15.40
C ALA A 219 -12.06 19.16 -16.39
N GLN A 220 -12.47 18.75 -17.60
CA GLN A 220 -11.54 18.28 -18.63
C GLN A 220 -10.56 19.35 -19.11
N LEU A 221 -11.00 20.61 -19.22
CA LEU A 221 -10.12 21.73 -19.55
C LEU A 221 -9.06 21.95 -18.46
N GLN A 222 -9.48 21.89 -17.19
CA GLN A 222 -8.58 22.01 -16.05
C GLN A 222 -7.61 20.83 -15.93
N GLU A 223 -8.05 19.60 -16.24
CA GLU A 223 -7.19 18.42 -16.31
C GLU A 223 -6.10 18.61 -17.37
N LYS A 224 -6.47 19.13 -18.56
CA LYS A 224 -5.50 19.41 -19.64
C LYS A 224 -4.49 20.48 -19.21
N GLU A 225 -4.94 21.52 -18.53
CA GLU A 225 -4.08 22.60 -18.01
C GLU A 225 -3.13 22.09 -16.92
N LEU A 226 -3.62 21.26 -16.01
CA LEU A 226 -2.81 20.58 -15.00
C LEU A 226 -1.75 19.69 -15.66
N MET A 227 -2.13 18.90 -16.66
CA MET A 227 -1.21 18.05 -17.41
C MET A 227 -0.13 18.84 -18.15
N ARG A 228 -0.48 20.01 -18.70
CA ARG A 228 0.50 20.92 -19.31
C ARG A 228 1.48 21.44 -18.27
N THR A 229 0.97 21.96 -17.16
CA THR A 229 1.78 22.54 -16.08
C THR A 229 2.72 21.49 -15.45
N LEU A 230 2.26 20.24 -15.32
CA LEU A 230 3.10 19.12 -14.86
C LEU A 230 4.25 18.78 -15.83
N ARG A 231 4.06 18.94 -17.14
CA ARG A 231 5.11 18.72 -18.15
C ARG A 231 6.14 19.85 -18.18
N GLU A 232 5.73 21.05 -17.82
CA GLU A 232 6.59 22.24 -17.77
C GLU A 232 7.50 22.25 -16.53
N LEU A 233 7.25 21.40 -15.54
CA LEU A 233 8.05 21.30 -14.32
C LEU A 233 9.44 20.66 -14.60
N PRO A 234 10.53 21.25 -14.12
CA PRO A 234 11.86 20.63 -14.18
C PRO A 234 11.91 19.29 -13.44
N ALA A 235 12.71 18.33 -13.92
CA ALA A 235 12.79 16.98 -13.33
C ALA A 235 13.16 16.99 -11.84
N HIS A 236 14.09 17.86 -11.43
CA HIS A 236 14.49 18.02 -10.03
C HIS A 236 13.36 18.59 -9.14
N GLU A 237 12.48 19.42 -9.69
CA GLU A 237 11.29 19.90 -8.96
C GLU A 237 10.19 18.84 -8.91
N ARG A 238 10.07 17.96 -9.92
CA ARG A 238 9.15 16.82 -9.91
C ARG A 238 9.53 15.77 -8.88
N GLU A 239 10.81 15.46 -8.76
CA GLU A 239 11.35 14.57 -7.72
C GLU A 239 11.12 15.16 -6.32
N ASN A 240 11.42 16.45 -6.13
CA ASN A 240 11.24 17.14 -4.85
C ASN A 240 9.76 17.30 -4.46
N ALA A 241 8.88 17.57 -5.43
CA ALA A 241 7.43 17.62 -5.22
C ALA A 241 6.79 16.23 -5.14
N THR A 242 7.60 15.16 -5.16
CA THR A 242 7.15 13.76 -5.01
C THR A 242 6.18 13.31 -6.11
N LEU A 243 6.21 14.02 -7.26
CA LEU A 243 5.29 13.85 -8.39
C LEU A 243 5.67 12.67 -9.29
N GLU A 244 6.92 12.22 -9.25
CA GLU A 244 7.41 11.06 -10.01
C GLU A 244 7.72 9.88 -9.08
N ALA A 245 7.47 8.66 -9.57
CA ALA A 245 7.95 7.45 -8.91
C ALA A 245 9.46 7.51 -8.78
N PRO A 246 10.05 7.12 -7.63
CA PRO A 246 11.50 7.02 -7.54
C PRO A 246 12.01 6.15 -8.70
N ALA A 247 13.08 6.63 -9.33
CA ALA A 247 13.69 6.03 -10.51
C ALA A 247 13.88 4.51 -10.34
N ASP A 248 13.64 3.77 -11.42
CA ASP A 248 13.67 2.31 -11.52
C ASP A 248 14.55 1.64 -10.46
N PHE A 249 13.90 1.00 -9.48
CA PHE A 249 14.58 0.17 -8.50
C PHE A 249 15.44 -0.85 -9.24
N SER A 250 16.74 -0.82 -8.98
CA SER A 250 17.68 -1.77 -9.55
C SER A 250 18.43 -2.42 -8.42
N LEU A 251 18.25 -3.74 -8.32
CA LEU A 251 18.97 -4.53 -7.34
C LEU A 251 20.49 -4.38 -7.49
N ALA A 252 21.00 -4.44 -8.73
CA ALA A 252 22.42 -4.31 -9.00
C ALA A 252 22.99 -2.99 -8.44
N LYS A 253 22.23 -1.90 -8.54
CA LYS A 253 22.61 -0.62 -7.91
C LYS A 253 22.62 -0.75 -6.39
N LEU A 254 21.59 -1.32 -5.78
CA LEU A 254 21.53 -1.50 -4.31
C LEU A 254 22.73 -2.34 -3.80
N GLN A 255 23.04 -3.46 -4.45
CA GLN A 255 24.18 -4.30 -4.08
C GLN A 255 25.53 -3.59 -4.27
N ALA A 256 25.66 -2.73 -5.28
CA ALA A 256 26.87 -1.94 -5.49
C ALA A 256 27.10 -0.88 -4.39
N HIS A 257 26.02 -0.33 -3.82
CA HIS A 257 26.09 0.70 -2.78
C HIS A 257 26.23 0.13 -1.36
N LEU A 258 25.86 -1.14 -1.14
CA LEU A 258 26.05 -1.79 0.16
C LEU A 258 27.54 -1.77 0.55
N PRO A 259 27.94 -1.32 1.75
CA PRO A 259 29.33 -1.38 2.19
C PRO A 259 29.85 -2.83 2.29
N PRO A 260 31.18 -3.07 2.32
CA PRO A 260 31.72 -4.39 2.62
C PRO A 260 31.28 -4.86 4.02
N ASP A 261 31.17 -6.18 4.21
CA ASP A 261 30.74 -6.83 5.47
C ASP A 261 29.39 -6.35 6.03
N THR A 262 28.55 -5.79 5.14
CA THR A 262 27.22 -5.28 5.48
C THR A 262 26.14 -6.09 4.79
N MET A 263 25.08 -6.35 5.54
CA MET A 263 23.88 -7.03 5.08
C MET A 263 22.66 -6.17 5.40
N LEU A 264 21.68 -6.20 4.51
CA LEU A 264 20.41 -5.49 4.67
C LEU A 264 19.28 -6.50 4.87
N VAL A 265 18.49 -6.30 5.91
CA VAL A 265 17.29 -7.09 6.18
C VAL A 265 16.08 -6.19 6.05
N GLU A 266 15.31 -6.43 5.00
CA GLU A 266 14.10 -5.69 4.70
C GLU A 266 12.87 -6.50 5.08
N TYR A 267 12.06 -5.97 5.99
CA TYR A 267 10.77 -6.57 6.33
C TYR A 267 9.64 -5.99 5.48
N PHE A 268 8.67 -6.82 5.12
CA PHE A 268 7.43 -6.40 4.47
C PHE A 268 6.26 -7.28 4.93
N SER A 269 5.08 -6.68 5.10
CA SER A 269 3.87 -7.40 5.48
C SER A 269 2.95 -7.52 4.27
N ALA A 270 2.73 -8.75 3.81
CA ALA A 270 1.75 -9.08 2.78
C ALA A 270 0.54 -9.73 3.46
N GLY A 271 -0.52 -8.94 3.68
CA GLY A 271 -1.63 -9.33 4.54
C GLY A 271 -1.17 -9.75 5.94
N GLU A 272 -1.50 -10.99 6.33
CA GLU A 272 -1.09 -11.59 7.61
C GLU A 272 0.32 -12.20 7.58
N ARG A 273 0.97 -12.32 6.42
CA ARG A 273 2.31 -12.92 6.32
C ARG A 273 3.36 -11.84 6.46
N LEU A 274 4.31 -12.06 7.37
CA LEU A 274 5.51 -11.23 7.48
C LEU A 274 6.63 -11.90 6.70
N VAL A 275 7.23 -11.14 5.80
CA VAL A 275 8.29 -11.55 4.90
C VAL A 275 9.53 -10.75 5.22
N ALA A 276 10.70 -11.36 5.09
CA ALA A 276 11.96 -10.64 5.08
C ALA A 276 12.77 -10.97 3.83
N ALA A 277 13.37 -9.94 3.25
CA ALA A 277 14.42 -10.04 2.25
C ALA A 277 15.77 -9.81 2.94
N VAL A 278 16.66 -10.80 2.89
CA VAL A 278 18.06 -10.67 3.31
C VAL A 278 18.87 -10.41 2.05
N ILE A 279 19.55 -9.27 2.00
CA ILE A 279 20.28 -8.80 0.84
C ILE A 279 21.75 -8.62 1.23
N THR A 280 22.63 -9.28 0.49
CA THR A 280 24.08 -9.10 0.57
C THR A 280 24.59 -8.55 -0.76
N ARG A 281 25.89 -8.24 -0.85
CA ARG A 281 26.52 -7.85 -2.12
C ARG A 281 26.46 -8.92 -3.22
N LYS A 282 26.20 -10.18 -2.86
CA LYS A 282 26.25 -11.33 -3.79
C LYS A 282 24.88 -11.91 -4.05
N GLU A 283 24.05 -12.01 -3.03
CA GLU A 283 22.85 -12.85 -3.05
C GLU A 283 21.65 -12.15 -2.40
N ILE A 284 20.46 -12.65 -2.72
CA ILE A 284 19.21 -12.26 -2.06
C ILE A 284 18.44 -13.51 -1.70
N GLN A 285 17.89 -13.46 -0.49
CA GLN A 285 17.01 -14.49 0.01
C GLN A 285 15.74 -13.83 0.55
N ILE A 286 14.61 -14.10 -0.08
CA ILE A 286 13.29 -13.66 0.38
C ILE A 286 12.55 -14.86 0.95
N LEU A 287 12.14 -14.75 2.20
CA LEU A 287 11.42 -15.82 2.88
C LEU A 287 10.31 -15.32 3.78
N PRO A 288 9.20 -16.08 3.90
CA PRO A 288 8.23 -15.86 4.95
C PRO A 288 8.87 -16.18 6.30
N VAL A 289 8.70 -15.28 7.25
CA VAL A 289 9.34 -15.34 8.57
C VAL A 289 8.35 -15.80 9.62
N THR A 290 7.20 -15.13 9.69
CA THR A 290 6.12 -15.44 10.65
C THR A 290 4.81 -14.78 10.20
N VAL A 291 3.79 -14.77 11.06
CA VAL A 291 2.53 -14.04 10.85
C VAL A 291 2.50 -12.73 11.63
N LEU A 292 1.94 -11.69 11.01
CA LEU A 292 1.91 -10.33 11.54
C LEU A 292 1.19 -10.24 12.89
N SER A 293 0.03 -10.90 13.02
CA SER A 293 -0.76 -10.97 14.26
C SER A 293 0.03 -11.53 15.46
N ARG A 294 0.89 -12.53 15.23
CA ARG A 294 1.74 -13.08 16.28
C ARG A 294 2.79 -12.08 16.76
N VAL A 295 3.46 -11.40 15.82
CA VAL A 295 4.44 -10.36 16.16
C VAL A 295 3.77 -9.18 16.86
N ALA A 296 2.59 -8.75 16.37
CA ALA A 296 1.80 -7.70 16.99
C ALA A 296 1.45 -8.03 18.44
N HIS A 297 1.06 -9.27 18.72
CA HIS A 297 0.78 -9.75 20.07
C HIS A 297 2.01 -9.63 20.99
N PHE A 298 3.17 -10.14 20.58
CA PHE A 298 4.38 -10.06 21.41
C PHE A 298 4.92 -8.64 21.55
N LEU A 299 4.80 -7.81 20.51
CA LEU A 299 5.17 -6.40 20.60
C LEU A 299 4.23 -5.64 21.56
N GLN A 300 2.94 -5.96 21.58
CA GLN A 300 2.00 -5.40 22.55
C GLN A 300 2.35 -5.80 23.98
N LEU A 301 2.71 -7.07 24.22
CA LEU A 301 3.17 -7.54 25.53
C LEU A 301 4.45 -6.82 25.97
N LEU A 302 5.42 -6.67 25.06
CA LEU A 302 6.64 -5.90 25.32
C LEU A 302 6.32 -4.44 25.67
N ARG A 303 5.48 -3.77 24.89
CA ARG A 303 5.06 -2.38 25.17
C ARG A 303 4.32 -2.26 26.49
N PHE A 304 3.45 -3.21 26.81
CA PHE A 304 2.76 -3.25 28.10
C PHE A 304 3.77 -3.36 29.24
N GLN A 305 4.75 -4.26 29.10
CA GLN A 305 5.81 -4.43 30.08
C GLN A 305 6.65 -3.15 30.26
N LEU A 306 7.02 -2.49 29.17
CA LEU A 306 7.74 -1.21 29.19
C LEU A 306 6.89 -0.05 29.74
N SER A 307 5.56 -0.13 29.64
CA SER A 307 4.69 0.91 30.21
C SER A 307 4.71 0.95 31.74
N LYS A 308 5.06 -0.17 32.40
CA LYS A 308 5.17 -0.27 33.87
C LYS A 308 6.27 0.62 34.46
N PHE A 309 7.25 1.04 33.66
CA PHE A 309 8.26 2.00 34.09
C PHE A 309 7.68 3.40 34.37
N ARG A 310 6.47 3.68 33.88
CA ARG A 310 5.72 4.92 34.18
C ARG A 310 5.07 4.92 35.57
N MET A 311 5.09 3.80 36.30
CA MET A 311 4.48 3.66 37.64
C MET A 311 5.35 4.23 38.78
N GLY A 312 6.47 4.88 38.45
CA GLY A 312 7.35 5.53 39.43
C GLY A 312 8.56 4.69 39.84
N LYS A 313 9.60 5.38 40.34
CA LYS A 313 10.92 4.79 40.62
C LYS A 313 10.88 3.72 41.71
N GLU A 314 9.99 3.85 42.70
CA GLU A 314 9.85 2.86 43.78
C GLU A 314 9.28 1.53 43.29
N TYR A 315 8.27 1.57 42.42
CA TYR A 315 7.70 0.38 41.79
C TYR A 315 8.76 -0.35 40.97
N VAL A 316 9.50 0.39 40.14
CA VAL A 316 10.57 -0.17 39.29
C VAL A 316 11.66 -0.81 40.14
N ARG A 317 12.10 -0.17 41.23
CA ARG A 317 13.10 -0.74 42.14
C ARG A 317 12.62 -2.04 42.80
N ARG A 318 11.37 -2.05 43.28
CA ARG A 318 10.80 -3.22 43.97
C ARG A 318 10.63 -4.43 43.04
N PHE A 319 10.31 -4.20 41.78
CA PHE A 319 10.02 -5.25 40.80
C PHE A 319 11.06 -5.36 39.69
N ALA A 320 12.27 -4.84 39.88
CA ALA A 320 13.30 -4.75 38.83
C ALA A 320 13.57 -6.10 38.16
N GLU A 321 13.79 -7.15 38.94
CA GLU A 321 14.17 -8.46 38.45
C GLU A 321 13.01 -9.20 37.73
N PRO A 322 11.77 -9.27 38.27
CA PRO A 322 10.62 -9.72 37.50
C PRO A 322 10.37 -8.91 36.23
N LEU A 323 10.57 -7.58 36.29
CA LEU A 323 10.34 -6.72 35.13
C LEU A 323 11.35 -7.02 34.01
N LEU A 324 12.62 -7.19 34.38
CA LEU A 324 13.71 -7.54 33.47
C LEU A 324 13.50 -8.92 32.83
N ARG A 325 13.22 -9.96 33.63
CA ARG A 325 12.98 -11.32 33.12
C ARG A 325 11.86 -11.37 32.09
N ALA A 326 10.73 -10.72 32.39
CA ALA A 326 9.60 -10.68 31.45
C ALA A 326 9.94 -9.89 30.18
N THR A 327 10.70 -8.79 30.29
CA THR A 327 11.18 -8.03 29.12
C THR A 327 12.09 -8.88 28.24
N GLN A 328 13.07 -9.57 28.85
CA GLN A 328 14.00 -10.47 28.16
C GLN A 328 13.26 -11.62 27.46
N SER A 329 12.28 -12.24 28.12
CA SER A 329 11.46 -13.31 27.53
C SER A 329 10.69 -12.85 26.27
N HIS A 330 10.13 -11.64 26.28
CA HIS A 330 9.46 -11.08 25.09
C HIS A 330 10.45 -10.76 23.97
N LEU A 331 11.63 -10.22 24.30
CA LEU A 331 12.69 -9.94 23.32
C LEU A 331 13.26 -11.22 22.69
N GLU A 332 13.40 -12.29 23.46
CA GLU A 332 13.84 -13.60 22.98
C GLU A 332 12.80 -14.28 22.09
N THR A 333 11.53 -14.14 22.44
CA THR A 333 10.43 -14.61 21.59
C THR A 333 10.40 -13.86 20.25
N LEU A 334 10.55 -12.53 20.28
CA LEU A 334 10.62 -11.71 19.07
C LEU A 334 11.88 -12.03 18.23
N TYR A 335 13.02 -12.33 18.87
CA TYR A 335 14.21 -12.81 18.16
C TYR A 335 13.94 -14.13 17.43
N SER A 336 13.33 -15.08 18.13
CA SER A 336 13.02 -16.41 17.59
C SER A 336 12.07 -16.34 16.41
N GLU A 337 11.12 -15.40 16.45
CA GLU A 337 10.18 -15.18 15.35
C GLU A 337 10.82 -14.41 14.19
N LEU A 338 11.62 -13.36 14.43
CA LEU A 338 12.03 -12.40 13.38
C LEU A 338 13.44 -12.59 12.83
N ILE A 339 14.37 -13.07 13.65
CA ILE A 339 15.81 -13.11 13.34
C ILE A 339 16.31 -14.54 13.19
N ALA A 340 15.86 -15.47 14.04
CA ALA A 340 16.31 -16.86 13.98
C ALA A 340 16.08 -17.53 12.60
N PRO A 341 14.96 -17.29 11.89
CA PRO A 341 14.77 -17.85 10.54
C PRO A 341 15.75 -17.28 9.50
N LEU A 342 16.29 -16.09 9.73
CA LEU A 342 17.16 -15.38 8.80
C LEU A 342 18.65 -15.64 9.06
N ARG A 343 18.99 -16.10 10.27
CA ARG A 343 20.36 -16.34 10.71
C ARG A 343 21.23 -17.15 9.73
N PRO A 344 20.73 -18.19 9.04
CA PRO A 344 21.54 -18.94 8.07
C PRO A 344 22.05 -18.09 6.90
N PHE A 345 21.40 -16.97 6.60
CA PHE A 345 21.74 -16.07 5.49
C PHE A 345 22.52 -14.83 5.93
N PHE A 346 22.87 -14.75 7.22
CA PHE A 346 23.56 -13.58 7.77
C PHE A 346 25.06 -13.70 7.49
N GLU A 347 25.58 -12.77 6.70
CA GLU A 347 26.99 -12.62 6.40
C GLU A 347 27.49 -11.24 6.85
N GLY A 348 28.74 -11.19 7.35
CA GLY A 348 29.36 -9.93 7.76
C GLY A 348 29.13 -9.55 9.22
N ARG A 349 29.39 -8.28 9.54
CA ARG A 349 29.42 -7.73 10.91
C ARG A 349 28.47 -6.56 11.11
N HIS A 350 27.95 -5.99 10.02
CA HIS A 350 27.02 -4.88 10.06
C HIS A 350 25.65 -5.27 9.48
N LEU A 351 24.60 -5.01 10.26
CA LEU A 351 23.21 -5.30 9.89
C LEU A 351 22.42 -3.99 9.76
N ILE A 352 21.98 -3.70 8.53
CA ILE A 352 21.01 -2.63 8.25
C ILE A 352 19.62 -3.25 8.33
N VAL A 353 18.75 -2.73 9.20
CA VAL A 353 17.35 -3.16 9.29
C VAL A 353 16.44 -2.13 8.64
N VAL A 354 15.63 -2.58 7.68
CA VAL A 354 14.56 -1.80 7.06
C VAL A 354 13.21 -2.33 7.58
N PRO A 355 12.69 -1.77 8.68
CA PRO A 355 11.42 -2.21 9.27
C PRO A 355 10.20 -1.85 8.40
N HIS A 356 9.07 -2.47 8.70
CA HIS A 356 7.78 -2.14 8.10
C HIS A 356 6.64 -2.18 9.14
N GLY A 357 5.74 -1.21 9.07
CA GLY A 357 4.57 -1.12 9.94
C GLY A 357 4.93 -1.11 11.43
N LEU A 358 4.37 -2.03 12.21
CA LEU A 358 4.59 -2.09 13.66
C LEU A 358 6.06 -2.36 14.06
N LEU A 359 6.87 -2.90 13.14
CA LEU A 359 8.29 -3.18 13.39
C LEU A 359 9.13 -1.91 13.57
N HIS A 360 8.65 -0.74 13.13
CA HIS A 360 9.33 0.53 13.41
C HIS A 360 9.46 0.82 14.92
N PHE A 361 8.61 0.22 15.75
CA PHE A 361 8.66 0.36 17.21
C PHE A 361 9.52 -0.70 17.91
N LEU A 362 10.13 -1.62 17.16
CA LEU A 362 10.93 -2.70 17.73
C LEU A 362 12.41 -2.33 17.80
N PRO A 363 13.04 -2.30 19.00
CA PRO A 363 14.49 -2.16 19.10
C PRO A 363 15.20 -3.46 18.70
N PHE A 364 15.42 -3.66 17.39
CA PHE A 364 16.09 -4.86 16.85
C PHE A 364 17.43 -5.18 17.53
N HIS A 365 18.24 -4.17 17.85
CA HIS A 365 19.52 -4.35 18.55
C HIS A 365 19.37 -4.98 19.95
N ALA A 366 18.20 -4.85 20.58
CA ALA A 366 17.89 -5.40 21.91
C ALA A 366 17.27 -6.80 21.85
N LEU A 367 17.01 -7.35 20.65
CA LEU A 367 16.61 -8.75 20.51
C LEU A 367 17.74 -9.65 21.00
N ARG A 368 17.41 -10.78 21.64
CA ARG A 368 18.42 -11.68 22.24
C ARG A 368 18.18 -13.14 21.93
N ASN A 369 19.25 -13.92 21.92
CA ASN A 369 19.23 -15.38 21.83
C ASN A 369 20.02 -15.96 23.00
N GLY A 370 19.35 -16.54 23.99
CA GLY A 370 19.98 -16.82 25.27
C GLY A 370 20.60 -15.54 25.82
N GLU A 371 21.87 -15.57 26.23
CA GLU A 371 22.53 -14.43 26.88
C GLU A 371 23.10 -13.36 25.94
N GLN A 372 23.10 -13.58 24.62
CA GLN A 372 23.70 -12.63 23.67
C GLN A 372 22.63 -11.75 23.01
N TYR A 373 22.83 -10.43 23.04
CA TYR A 373 21.99 -9.48 22.29
C TYR A 373 22.44 -9.37 20.83
N LEU A 374 21.51 -9.04 19.94
CA LEU A 374 21.80 -8.85 18.52
C LEU A 374 22.85 -7.74 18.31
N GLY A 375 22.77 -6.67 19.11
CA GLY A 375 23.75 -5.58 19.11
C GLY A 375 25.15 -5.99 19.57
N ASP A 376 25.30 -7.10 20.31
CA ASP A 376 26.62 -7.63 20.69
C ASP A 376 27.24 -8.45 19.55
N ALA A 377 26.40 -9.06 18.71
CA ALA A 377 26.83 -9.86 17.57
C ALA A 377 27.06 -9.04 16.30
N PHE A 378 26.29 -7.96 16.11
CA PHE A 378 26.33 -7.10 14.92
C PHE A 378 26.24 -5.64 15.31
N THR A 379 26.93 -4.77 14.56
CA THR A 379 26.58 -3.35 14.57
C THR A 379 25.25 -3.20 13.84
N VAL A 380 24.23 -2.62 14.47
CA VAL A 380 22.88 -2.48 13.90
C VAL A 380 22.62 -1.02 13.51
N SER A 381 22.18 -0.80 12.27
CA SER A 381 21.69 0.48 11.78
C SER A 381 20.27 0.32 11.22
N TYR A 382 19.58 1.44 11.01
CA TYR A 382 18.20 1.46 10.52
C TYR A 382 18.10 2.36 9.30
N ALA A 383 17.35 1.91 8.29
CA ALA A 383 17.02 2.70 7.11
C ALA A 383 15.50 2.68 6.87
N PRO A 384 14.90 3.75 6.32
CA PRO A 384 13.47 3.83 6.07
C PRO A 384 13.04 2.96 4.87
N SER A 385 13.90 2.83 3.86
CA SER A 385 13.76 1.94 2.70
C SER A 385 15.13 1.39 2.32
N ALA A 386 15.18 0.39 1.44
CA ALA A 386 16.45 -0.15 0.95
C ALA A 386 17.18 0.78 -0.04
N THR A 387 16.47 1.81 -0.51
CA THR A 387 16.92 2.81 -1.50
C THR A 387 17.46 4.12 -0.91
N VAL A 388 17.38 4.32 0.41
CA VAL A 388 17.72 5.58 1.11
C VAL A 388 18.88 5.42 2.07
#